data_AF-A0A6C0KGV0-F1
#
_entry.id   AF-A0A6C0KGV0-F1
#
_cell.length_a   1.000
_cell.length_b   1.000
_cell.length_c   1.000
_cell.angle_alpha   90.00
_cell.angle_beta   90.00
_cell.angle_gamma   90.00
#
_symmetry.space_group_name_H-M   'P 1'
#
loop_
_entity.id
_entity.type
_entity.pdbx_description
1 polymer ?
#
loop_
_entity_poly.entity_id
_entity_poly.type
_entity_poly.pdbx_seq_one_letter_code
_entity_poly.pdbx_strand_id
1 'polypeptide(L)'
;MLFVAWIYRQIFNCCRRVDRFLFKEPEPDLDESNVPVSKLPWMWIGAVFPNSDISVDCTHMVDPTISYGMTVTTDWLENVTGYTPQSWKYLDSKSLEEKEFPSSGIVIDDTESEQLENASTGSSTDANHTE
;
A
#
# COMPACT_ATOMS: atom_id res chain seq x y z
N MET A 1 -0.48 43.17 -34.80
CA MET A 1 -1.06 41.95 -34.20
C MET A 1 -0.04 40.87 -33.85
N LEU A 2 1.08 40.71 -34.58
CA LEU A 2 2.10 39.69 -34.27
C LEU A 2 2.84 39.89 -32.93
N PHE A 3 3.02 41.13 -32.48
CA PHE A 3 3.70 41.46 -31.22
C PHE A 3 2.94 40.97 -29.98
N VAL A 4 1.60 41.05 -30.02
CA VAL A 4 0.73 40.61 -28.92
C VAL A 4 0.78 39.08 -28.79
N ALA A 5 0.77 38.37 -29.91
CA ALA A 5 0.90 36.91 -29.94
C ALA A 5 2.28 36.45 -29.43
N TRP A 6 3.33 37.19 -29.74
CA TRP A 6 4.69 36.89 -29.27
C TRP A 6 4.82 37.07 -27.76
N ILE A 7 4.32 38.19 -27.21
CA ILE A 7 4.31 38.45 -25.76
C ILE A 7 3.49 37.40 -25.02
N TYR A 8 2.30 37.05 -25.55
CA TYR A 8 1.45 36.01 -24.95
C TYR A 8 2.18 34.66 -24.88
N ARG A 9 2.93 34.28 -25.93
CA ARG A 9 3.70 33.03 -25.96
C ARG A 9 4.84 33.01 -24.94
N GLN A 10 5.51 34.15 -24.72
CA GLN A 10 6.56 34.26 -23.71
C GLN A 10 5.99 34.18 -22.29
N ILE A 11 4.89 34.90 -22.03
CA ILE A 11 4.20 34.86 -20.73
C ILE A 11 3.69 33.44 -20.45
N PHE A 12 3.03 32.80 -21.42
CA PHE A 12 2.53 31.44 -21.27
C PHE A 12 3.65 30.44 -20.93
N ASN A 13 4.79 30.53 -21.61
CA ASN A 13 5.93 29.64 -21.33
C ASN A 13 6.58 29.94 -19.97
N CYS A 14 6.66 31.20 -19.56
CA CYS A 14 7.13 31.57 -18.23
C CYS A 14 6.17 31.05 -17.15
N CYS A 15 4.86 31.30 -17.28
CA CYS A 15 3.84 30.80 -16.36
C CYS A 15 3.87 29.27 -16.26
N ARG A 16 3.93 28.55 -17.40
CA ARG A 16 3.99 27.08 -17.40
C ARG A 16 5.26 26.53 -16.74
N ARG A 17 6.39 27.23 -16.87
CA ARG A 17 7.66 26.81 -16.26
C ARG A 17 7.67 27.09 -14.75
N VAL A 18 7.11 28.22 -14.36
CA VAL A 18 6.93 28.61 -12.96
C VAL A 18 5.92 27.69 -12.26
N ASP A 19 4.83 27.32 -12.94
CA ASP A 19 3.83 26.38 -12.43
C ASP A 19 4.46 25.01 -12.12
N ARG A 20 5.27 24.49 -13.04
CA ARG A 20 6.04 23.25 -12.82
C ARG A 20 7.08 23.33 -11.69
N PHE A 21 7.55 24.53 -11.32
CA PHE A 21 8.54 24.72 -10.25
C PHE A 21 7.91 25.04 -8.90
N LEU A 22 6.82 25.82 -8.88
CA LEU A 22 6.09 26.21 -7.66
C LEU A 22 5.06 25.16 -7.23
N PHE A 23 4.47 24.44 -8.19
CA PHE A 23 3.51 23.36 -7.95
C PHE A 23 4.07 22.01 -8.38
N LYS A 24 5.40 21.84 -8.32
CA LYS A 24 5.93 20.48 -8.27
C LYS A 24 5.39 19.90 -6.97
N GLU A 25 4.30 19.13 -7.05
CA GLU A 25 3.87 18.29 -5.93
C GLU A 25 5.14 17.61 -5.41
N PRO A 26 5.43 17.71 -4.10
CA PRO A 26 6.51 16.93 -3.54
C PRO A 26 6.26 15.50 -4.02
N GLU A 27 7.25 14.95 -4.74
CA GLU A 27 7.24 13.51 -4.99
C GLU A 27 7.06 12.90 -3.59
N PRO A 28 6.03 12.06 -3.38
CA PRO A 28 5.76 11.55 -2.05
C PRO A 28 7.08 10.95 -1.59
N ASP A 29 7.65 11.52 -0.53
CA ASP A 29 8.80 10.94 0.12
C ASP A 29 8.37 9.50 0.39
N LEU A 30 8.96 8.55 -0.35
CA LEU A 30 8.79 7.14 -0.08
C LEU A 30 9.49 6.94 1.25
N ASP A 31 8.79 7.26 2.34
CA ASP A 31 9.20 6.91 3.69
C ASP A 31 9.52 5.42 3.62
N GLU A 32 10.79 5.07 3.79
CA GLU A 32 11.30 3.71 3.69
C GLU A 32 10.60 2.75 4.68
N SER A 33 9.77 3.29 5.60
CA SER A 33 8.94 2.53 6.53
C SER A 33 7.57 2.11 5.99
N ASN A 34 7.12 2.66 4.86
CA ASN A 34 5.80 2.31 4.32
C ASN A 34 5.85 0.94 3.64
N VAL A 35 5.03 0.02 4.16
CA VAL A 35 4.90 -1.32 3.61
C VAL A 35 4.28 -1.19 2.21
N PRO A 36 4.92 -1.71 1.14
CA PRO A 36 4.33 -1.67 -0.18
C PRO A 36 3.04 -2.48 -0.21
N VAL A 37 2.03 -1.97 -0.91
CA VAL A 37 0.67 -2.55 -0.95
C VAL A 37 0.66 -4.03 -1.38
N SER A 38 1.65 -4.46 -2.17
CA SER A 38 1.82 -5.86 -2.58
C SER A 38 2.22 -6.82 -1.46
N LYS A 39 2.77 -6.31 -0.35
CA LYS A 39 3.19 -7.09 0.82
C LYS A 39 2.12 -7.16 1.90
N LEU A 40 1.02 -6.41 1.75
CA LEU A 40 -0.09 -6.47 2.68
C LEU A 40 -0.89 -7.77 2.49
N PRO A 41 -1.38 -8.36 3.59
CA PRO A 41 -2.19 -9.59 3.52
C PRO A 41 -3.60 -9.32 2.98
N TRP A 42 -3.99 -8.06 2.83
CA TRP A 42 -5.25 -7.64 2.24
C TRP A 42 -5.04 -6.75 1.03
N MET A 43 -6.05 -6.72 0.16
CA MET A 43 -6.16 -5.80 -0.97
C MET A 43 -7.17 -4.68 -0.69
N TRP A 44 -8.08 -4.91 0.25
CA TRP A 44 -9.14 -3.97 0.62
C TRP A 44 -9.56 -4.21 2.06
N ILE A 45 -9.87 -3.14 2.78
CA ILE A 45 -10.45 -3.17 4.13
C ILE A 45 -11.77 -2.40 4.11
N GLY A 46 -12.81 -3.01 4.68
CA GLY A 46 -14.12 -2.41 4.83
C GLY A 46 -14.68 -2.45 6.24
N ALA A 47 -15.28 -1.33 6.64
CA ALA A 47 -16.07 -1.19 7.86
C ALA A 47 -17.55 -1.46 7.57
N VAL A 48 -18.18 -2.42 8.26
CA VAL A 48 -19.62 -2.75 8.10
C VAL A 48 -20.42 -2.14 9.25
N PHE A 49 -21.33 -1.22 8.96
CA PHE A 49 -22.12 -0.53 9.99
C PHE A 49 -23.47 -1.21 10.23
N PRO A 50 -24.00 -1.17 11.47
CA PRO A 50 -25.23 -1.88 11.85
C PRO A 50 -26.49 -1.40 11.12
N ASN A 51 -26.46 -0.22 10.49
CA ASN A 51 -27.59 0.37 9.77
C ASN A 51 -27.46 0.31 8.24
N SER A 52 -26.39 -0.30 7.72
CA SER A 52 -26.16 -0.43 6.29
C SER A 52 -25.45 -1.73 5.97
N ASP A 53 -26.01 -2.52 5.06
CA ASP A 53 -25.36 -3.71 4.52
C ASP A 53 -24.20 -3.37 3.55
N ILE A 54 -23.80 -2.10 3.53
CA ILE A 54 -22.75 -1.55 2.69
C ILE A 54 -21.50 -1.41 3.56
N SER A 55 -20.39 -1.94 3.06
CA SER A 55 -19.07 -1.72 3.61
C SER A 55 -18.48 -0.40 3.14
N VAL A 56 -17.89 0.36 4.06
CA VAL A 56 -17.15 1.59 3.74
C VAL A 56 -15.68 1.25 3.54
N ASP A 57 -15.13 1.58 2.37
CA ASP A 57 -13.71 1.40 2.06
C ASP A 57 -12.82 2.28 2.96
N CYS A 58 -11.99 1.62 3.76
CA CYS A 58 -11.06 2.25 4.70
C CYS A 58 -9.59 2.03 4.28
N THR A 59 -9.34 1.40 3.13
CA THR A 59 -8.00 0.97 2.69
C THR A 59 -7.03 2.15 2.61
N HIS A 60 -7.48 3.27 2.04
CA HIS A 60 -6.69 4.50 1.91
C HIS A 60 -6.31 5.17 3.24
N MET A 61 -7.02 4.88 4.33
CA MET A 61 -6.72 5.39 5.67
C MET A 61 -5.74 4.47 6.40
N VAL A 62 -5.89 3.16 6.18
CA VAL A 62 -5.16 2.12 6.90
C VAL A 62 -3.77 1.93 6.31
N ASP A 63 -3.66 1.71 5.00
CA ASP A 63 -2.40 1.39 4.32
C ASP A 63 -1.22 2.33 4.64
N PRO A 64 -1.35 3.68 4.63
CA PRO A 64 -0.22 4.57 4.90
C PRO A 64 0.20 4.62 6.38
N THR A 65 -0.53 3.97 7.27
CA THR A 65 -0.23 3.95 8.72
C THR A 65 0.39 2.64 9.17
N ILE A 66 0.59 1.69 8.25
CA ILE A 66 1.14 0.38 8.53
C ILE A 66 2.66 0.42 8.43
N SER A 67 3.31 -0.21 9.39
CA SER A 67 4.74 -0.50 9.36
C SER A 67 4.97 -2.00 9.64
N TYR A 68 6.11 -2.52 9.16
CA TYR A 68 6.53 -3.88 9.46
C TYR A 68 6.65 -4.12 10.97
N GLY A 69 6.29 -5.32 11.42
CA GLY A 69 6.26 -5.74 12.82
C GLY A 69 5.04 -5.28 13.60
N MET A 70 4.11 -4.53 13.00
CA MET A 70 2.87 -4.13 13.64
C MET A 70 1.82 -5.25 13.60
N THR A 71 1.03 -5.34 14.66
CA THR A 71 -0.19 -6.16 14.71
C THR A 71 -1.39 -5.25 14.51
N VAL A 72 -2.07 -5.40 13.38
CA VAL A 72 -3.30 -4.68 13.08
C VAL A 72 -4.47 -5.43 13.70
N THR A 73 -5.07 -4.86 14.74
CA THR A 73 -6.27 -5.39 15.42
C THR A 73 -7.51 -4.57 15.05
N THR A 74 -8.71 -5.08 15.37
CA THR A 74 -9.96 -4.32 15.19
C THR A 74 -9.94 -3.01 15.97
N ASP A 75 -9.44 -3.02 17.21
CA ASP A 75 -9.34 -1.81 18.05
C ASP A 75 -8.38 -0.77 17.44
N TRP A 76 -7.31 -1.23 16.78
CA TRP A 76 -6.40 -0.35 16.07
C TRP A 76 -7.07 0.26 14.83
N LEU A 77 -7.84 -0.53 14.08
CA LEU A 77 -8.59 -0.04 12.91
C LEU A 77 -9.61 1.03 13.33
N GLU A 78 -10.31 0.84 14.45
CA GLU A 78 -11.23 1.84 15.00
C GLU A 78 -10.51 3.14 15.37
N ASN A 79 -9.32 3.05 15.96
CA ASN A 79 -8.52 4.23 16.33
C ASN A 79 -7.99 5.00 15.10
N VAL A 80 -7.55 4.30 14.06
CA VAL A 80 -6.99 4.93 12.85
C VAL A 80 -8.09 5.55 11.98
N THR A 81 -9.21 4.84 11.84
CA THR A 81 -10.30 5.29 10.96
C THR A 81 -11.29 6.21 11.67
N GLY A 82 -11.35 6.16 13.00
CA GLY A 82 -12.37 6.86 13.80
C GLY A 82 -13.76 6.24 13.68
N TYR A 83 -13.89 5.08 13.04
CA TYR A 83 -15.15 4.37 12.87
C TYR A 83 -15.32 3.28 13.91
N THR A 84 -16.54 3.10 14.40
CA THR A 84 -16.94 1.98 15.27
C THR A 84 -17.96 1.10 14.55
N PRO A 85 -17.53 0.31 13.55
CA PRO A 85 -18.43 -0.58 12.83
C PRO A 85 -18.88 -1.77 13.68
N GLN A 86 -19.87 -2.51 13.19
CA GLN A 86 -20.28 -3.78 13.80
C GLN A 86 -19.24 -4.88 13.54
N SER A 87 -18.68 -4.91 12.33
CA SER A 87 -17.62 -5.83 11.97
C SER A 87 -16.69 -5.23 10.91
N TRP A 88 -15.47 -5.76 10.90
CA TRP A 88 -14.45 -5.45 9.91
C TRP A 88 -14.33 -6.59 8.93
N LYS A 89 -14.26 -6.28 7.65
CA LYS A 89 -13.99 -7.25 6.59
C LYS A 89 -12.74 -6.81 5.83
N TYR A 90 -12.05 -7.80 5.27
CA TYR A 90 -10.96 -7.54 4.35
C TYR A 90 -11.01 -8.51 3.17
N LEU A 91 -10.46 -8.08 2.04
CA LEU A 91 -10.27 -8.93 0.88
C LEU A 91 -8.86 -9.49 0.93
N ASP A 92 -8.72 -10.81 1.06
CA ASP A 92 -7.43 -11.49 1.14
C ASP A 92 -6.65 -11.35 -0.19
N SER A 93 -5.39 -10.91 -0.14
CA SER A 93 -4.60 -10.65 -1.35
C SER A 93 -4.22 -11.93 -2.11
N LYS A 94 -4.22 -13.10 -1.44
CA LYS A 94 -3.84 -14.39 -2.02
C LYS A 94 -5.05 -15.18 -2.50
N SER A 95 -6.11 -15.26 -1.68
CA SER A 95 -7.32 -16.02 -2.03
C SER A 95 -8.34 -15.22 -2.80
N LEU A 96 -8.25 -13.88 -2.81
CA LEU A 96 -9.26 -12.98 -3.41
C LEU A 96 -10.67 -13.20 -2.85
N GLU A 97 -10.76 -13.67 -1.61
CA GLU A 97 -12.02 -13.90 -0.90
C GLU A 97 -12.20 -12.87 0.21
N GLU A 98 -13.43 -12.40 0.36
CA GLU A 98 -13.80 -11.54 1.49
C GLU A 98 -13.86 -12.37 2.78
N LYS A 99 -13.04 -11.98 3.76
CA LYS A 99 -12.97 -12.62 5.06
C LYS A 99 -13.27 -11.61 6.15
N GLU A 100 -13.79 -12.12 7.26
CA GLU A 100 -13.96 -11.33 8.47
C GLU A 100 -12.59 -11.10 9.12
N PHE A 101 -12.37 -9.88 9.61
CA PHE A 101 -11.11 -9.51 10.23
C PHE A 101 -10.94 -10.25 11.56
N PRO A 102 -9.82 -10.95 11.79
CA PRO A 102 -9.64 -11.72 13.01
C PRO A 102 -9.48 -10.80 14.23
N SER A 103 -10.15 -11.12 15.33
CA SER A 103 -10.04 -10.36 16.59
C SER A 103 -8.65 -10.43 17.21
N SER A 104 -7.88 -11.49 16.93
CA SER A 104 -6.47 -11.61 17.32
C SER A 104 -5.56 -10.63 16.59
N GLY A 105 -6.06 -9.98 15.54
CA GLY A 105 -5.30 -9.14 14.63
C GLY A 105 -4.46 -9.91 13.62
N ILE A 106 -3.90 -9.16 12.67
CA ILE A 106 -3.02 -9.64 11.61
C ILE A 106 -1.64 -9.00 11.81
N VAL A 107 -0.59 -9.82 11.88
CA VAL A 107 0.79 -9.34 11.99
C VAL A 107 1.33 -9.05 10.59
N ILE A 108 1.92 -7.87 10.42
CA ILE A 108 2.55 -7.44 9.18
C ILE A 108 4.04 -7.78 9.26
N ASP A 109 4.45 -8.85 8.57
CA ASP A 109 5.82 -9.37 8.60
C ASP A 109 6.52 -9.12 7.25
N ASP A 110 7.85 -9.02 7.26
CA ASP A 110 8.69 -8.79 6.07
C ASP A 110 9.16 -10.10 5.40
N THR A 111 8.51 -11.22 5.74
CA THR A 111 9.03 -12.58 5.50
C THR A 111 9.05 -13.03 4.03
N GLU A 112 8.72 -12.16 3.07
CA GLU A 112 8.87 -12.49 1.65
C GLU A 112 10.30 -12.28 1.11
N SER A 113 11.24 -11.83 1.94
CA SER A 113 12.65 -11.70 1.57
C SER A 113 13.46 -13.02 1.65
N GLU A 114 12.92 -14.08 2.29
CA GLU A 114 13.70 -15.30 2.55
C GLU A 114 13.54 -16.42 1.48
N GLN A 115 12.69 -16.25 0.46
CA GLN A 115 12.46 -17.31 -0.54
C GLN A 115 13.35 -17.22 -1.79
N LEU A 116 14.14 -16.15 -1.97
CA LEU A 116 15.01 -15.98 -3.15
C LEU A 116 16.47 -16.43 -2.93
N GLU A 117 16.97 -16.50 -1.70
CA GLU A 117 18.34 -16.98 -1.43
C GLU A 117 18.47 -18.52 -1.45
N ASN A 118 17.40 -19.25 -1.15
CA ASN A 118 17.44 -20.72 -1.11
C ASN A 118 17.30 -21.39 -2.50
N ALA A 119 17.00 -20.62 -3.55
CA ALA A 119 16.90 -21.13 -4.93
C ALA A 119 18.24 -21.12 -5.68
N SER A 120 19.27 -20.43 -5.18
CA SER A 120 20.56 -20.28 -5.88
C SER A 120 21.66 -21.23 -5.40
N THR A 121 21.43 -22.01 -4.34
CA THR A 121 22.38 -23.01 -3.82
C THR A 121 21.89 -24.43 -4.11
N GLY A 122 21.59 -24.69 -5.38
CA GLY A 122 21.02 -25.96 -5.83
C GLY A 122 21.51 -26.36 -7.22
N SER A 123 22.80 -26.24 -7.51
CA SER A 123 23.38 -26.87 -8.70
C SER A 123 24.90 -27.01 -8.62
N SER A 124 25.36 -28.20 -8.24
CA SER A 124 26.53 -28.85 -8.82
C SER A 124 26.52 -30.32 -8.42
N THR A 125 25.94 -31.13 -9.31
CA THR A 125 26.22 -32.56 -9.46
C THR A 125 27.71 -32.77 -9.72
N ASP A 126 28.36 -33.72 -9.03
CA ASP A 126 29.13 -34.77 -9.70
C ASP A 126 29.50 -35.94 -8.78
N ALA A 127 29.51 -37.12 -9.41
CA ALA A 127 29.52 -38.46 -8.84
C ALA A 127 30.93 -39.00 -8.49
N ASN A 128 30.99 -39.97 -7.56
CA ASN A 128 31.93 -41.11 -7.39
C ASN A 128 32.07 -41.44 -5.89
N HIS A 129 32.19 -42.66 -5.37
CA HIS A 129 32.38 -44.01 -5.88
C HIS A 129 32.07 -44.98 -4.71
N THR A 130 31.75 -46.22 -5.07
CA THR A 130 31.29 -47.37 -4.27
C THR A 130 32.35 -47.95 -3.32
N GLU A 131 31.88 -48.72 -2.32
CA GLU A 131 32.51 -49.75 -1.45
C GLU A 131 34.04 -49.77 -1.22
#